data_AF-A0A5A4RFW0-F1
#
_entry.id   AF-A0A5A4RFW0-F1
#
_cell.length_a   1.000
_cell.length_b   1.000
_cell.length_c   1.000
_cell.angle_alpha   90.00
_cell.angle_beta   90.00
_cell.angle_gamma   90.00
#
_symmetry.space_group_name_H-M   'P 1'
#
loop_
_entity.id
_entity.type
_entity.pdbx_description
1 polymer ?
#
loop_
_entity_poly.entity_id
_entity_poly.type
_entity_poly.pdbx_seq_one_letter_code
_entity_poly.pdbx_strand_id
1 'polypeptide(L)'
;MLIFIPEIINDIHGATFTSIVSVLYLAIFPTIIPYVLLAYIVKSVGVSDATMSLYLTPIVSLLLSYLLLDELPTTLAIIGGIITLLGVSLSNFFQNT
;
A
#
# COMPACT_ATOMS: atom_id res chain seq x y z
N MET A 1 -9.15 -12.18 -17.14
CA MET A 1 -8.85 -10.76 -17.47
C MET A 1 -9.04 -10.46 -18.96
N LEU A 2 -8.59 -11.31 -19.90
CA LEU A 2 -8.74 -11.05 -21.36
C LEU A 2 -10.20 -10.97 -21.86
N ILE A 3 -11.16 -11.60 -21.17
CA ILE A 3 -12.60 -11.57 -21.52
C ILE A 3 -13.20 -10.16 -21.39
N PHE A 4 -12.61 -9.29 -20.55
CA PHE A 4 -13.11 -7.93 -20.30
C PHE A 4 -12.49 -6.86 -21.23
N ILE A 5 -11.61 -7.24 -22.16
CA ILE A 5 -10.98 -6.29 -23.10
C ILE A 5 -12.00 -5.51 -23.94
N PRO A 6 -13.05 -6.12 -24.52
CA PRO A 6 -14.03 -5.39 -25.31
C PRO A 6 -14.77 -4.31 -24.49
N GLU A 7 -15.02 -4.62 -23.22
CA GLU A 7 -15.72 -3.74 -22.28
C GLU A 7 -14.83 -2.55 -21.87
N ILE A 8 -13.54 -2.79 -21.61
CA ILE A 8 -12.55 -1.75 -21.33
C ILE A 8 -12.43 -0.74 -22.47
N ILE A 9 -12.46 -1.20 -23.72
CA ILE A 9 -12.39 -0.30 -24.88
C ILE A 9 -13.60 0.65 -24.88
N ASN A 10 -14.79 0.13 -24.63
CA ASN A 10 -16.01 0.94 -24.56
C ASN A 10 -15.97 1.94 -23.38
N ASP A 11 -15.47 1.51 -22.22
CA ASP A 11 -15.35 2.35 -21.03
C ASP A 11 -14.35 3.49 -21.21
N ILE A 12 -13.25 3.26 -21.94
CA ILE A 12 -12.26 4.30 -22.26
C ILE A 12 -12.88 5.38 -23.16
N HIS A 13 -13.71 5.00 -24.13
CA HIS A 13 -14.37 5.95 -25.02
C HIS A 13 -15.42 6.82 -24.30
N GLY A 14 -16.06 6.28 -23.25
CA GLY A 14 -17.02 7.02 -22.42
C GLY A 14 -16.42 7.69 -21.18
N ALA A 15 -15.11 7.55 -20.94
CA ALA A 15 -14.50 7.98 -19.68
C ALA A 15 -14.51 9.50 -19.51
N THR A 16 -14.92 9.94 -18.32
CA THR A 16 -14.81 11.36 -17.94
C THR A 16 -13.35 11.74 -17.67
N PHE A 17 -13.03 13.03 -17.83
CA PHE A 17 -11.70 13.54 -17.49
C PHE A 17 -11.30 13.24 -16.04
N THR A 18 -12.24 13.36 -15.11
CA THR A 18 -12.05 13.02 -13.69
C THR A 18 -11.67 11.54 -13.51
N SER A 19 -12.32 10.62 -14.23
CA SER A 19 -12.00 9.20 -14.19
C SER A 19 -10.55 8.92 -14.65
N ILE A 20 -10.14 9.55 -15.75
CA ILE A 20 -8.78 9.40 -16.29
C ILE A 20 -7.74 9.89 -15.28
N VAL A 21 -7.95 11.07 -14.71
CA VAL A 21 -7.05 11.66 -13.71
C VAL A 21 -6.97 10.79 -12.45
N SER A 22 -8.11 10.29 -11.96
CA SER A 22 -8.14 9.39 -10.80
C SER A 22 -7.35 8.10 -11.04
N VAL A 23 -7.50 7.49 -12.22
CA VAL A 23 -6.72 6.28 -12.58
C VAL A 23 -5.24 6.59 -12.65
N LEU A 24 -4.84 7.71 -13.28
CA LEU A 24 -3.44 8.13 -13.33
C LEU A 24 -2.87 8.40 -11.94
N TYR A 25 -3.64 9.05 -11.07
CA TYR A 25 -3.26 9.30 -9.69
C TYR A 25 -3.01 7.97 -8.94
N LEU A 26 -3.93 7.00 -9.03
CA LEU A 26 -3.77 5.69 -8.41
C LEU A 26 -2.63 4.85 -9.02
N ALA A 27 -2.38 4.99 -10.32
CA ALA A 27 -1.27 4.30 -10.96
C ALA A 27 0.08 4.87 -10.50
N ILE A 28 0.21 6.19 -10.40
CA ILE A 28 1.50 6.82 -10.13
C ILE A 28 1.79 6.81 -8.62
N PHE A 29 0.86 7.31 -7.80
CA PHE A 29 1.14 7.66 -6.42
C PHE A 29 1.22 6.44 -5.49
N PRO A 30 0.17 5.60 -5.31
CA PRO A 30 0.25 4.44 -4.43
C PRO A 30 0.86 3.19 -5.09
N THR A 31 1.12 3.20 -6.40
CA THR A 31 1.62 2.02 -7.12
C THR A 31 3.04 2.21 -7.64
N ILE A 32 3.25 2.97 -8.71
CA ILE A 32 4.57 3.04 -9.36
C ILE A 32 5.65 3.53 -8.39
N ILE A 33 5.40 4.63 -7.66
CA ILE A 33 6.40 5.22 -6.76
C ILE A 33 6.83 4.23 -5.65
N PRO A 34 5.92 3.64 -4.84
CA PRO A 34 6.30 2.69 -3.80
C PRO A 34 7.01 1.45 -4.34
N TYR A 35 6.59 0.89 -5.47
CA TYR A 35 7.21 -0.30 -6.04
C TYR A 35 8.63 -0.02 -6.56
N VAL A 36 8.86 1.14 -7.18
CA VAL A 36 10.21 1.56 -7.59
C VAL A 36 11.11 1.78 -6.38
N LEU A 37 10.60 2.43 -5.33
CA LEU A 37 11.33 2.61 -4.07
C LEU A 37 11.66 1.27 -3.41
N LEU A 38 10.71 0.34 -3.36
CA LEU A 38 10.94 -0.99 -2.82
C LEU A 38 12.03 -1.72 -3.61
N ALA A 39 11.98 -1.69 -4.95
CA ALA A 39 13.01 -2.30 -5.79
C ALA A 39 14.40 -1.68 -5.53
N TYR A 40 14.46 -0.37 -5.33
CA TYR A 40 15.70 0.34 -4.99
C TYR A 40 16.25 -0.06 -3.62
N ILE A 41 15.39 -0.18 -2.60
CA ILE A 41 15.78 -0.59 -1.25
C ILE A 41 16.20 -2.06 -1.24
N VAL A 42 15.46 -2.95 -1.92
CA VAL A 42 15.80 -4.37 -2.08
C VAL A 42 17.21 -4.53 -2.67
N LYS A 43 17.56 -3.72 -3.67
CA LYS A 43 18.92 -3.72 -4.25
C LYS A 43 20.00 -3.34 -3.22
N SER A 44 19.66 -2.52 -2.24
CA SER A 44 20.61 -1.93 -1.29
C SER A 44 20.81 -2.76 -0.02
N VAL A 45 19.73 -3.30 0.56
CA VAL A 45 19.75 -4.01 1.86
C VAL A 45 19.25 -5.46 1.79
N GLY A 46 18.87 -5.95 0.60
CA GLY A 46 18.32 -7.28 0.42
C GLY A 46 16.80 -7.34 0.62
N VAL A 47 16.21 -8.46 0.21
CA VAL A 47 14.73 -8.61 0.13
C VAL A 47 14.09 -8.59 1.52
N SER A 48 14.66 -9.31 2.50
CA SER A 48 14.11 -9.43 3.84
C SER A 48 13.94 -8.04 4.50
N ASP A 49 15.03 -7.30 4.59
CA ASP A 49 15.10 -5.99 5.26
C ASP A 49 14.23 -4.96 4.54
N ALA A 50 14.25 -4.97 3.21
CA ALA A 50 13.44 -4.06 2.40
C ALA A 50 11.94 -4.28 2.63
N THR A 51 11.50 -5.54 2.70
CA THR A 51 10.08 -5.86 2.91
C THR A 51 9.59 -5.55 4.32
N MET A 52 10.48 -5.37 5.31
CA MET A 52 10.06 -4.93 6.63
C MET A 52 9.37 -3.56 6.61
N SER A 53 9.70 -2.71 5.64
CA SER A 53 9.03 -1.42 5.44
C SER A 53 7.53 -1.55 5.16
N LEU A 54 7.09 -2.67 4.56
CA LEU A 54 5.68 -2.92 4.26
C LEU A 54 4.85 -3.12 5.53
N TYR A 55 5.46 -3.51 6.64
CA TYR A 55 4.73 -3.64 7.89
C TYR A 55 4.39 -2.29 8.54
N LEU A 56 4.97 -1.19 8.07
CA LEU A 56 4.51 0.16 8.44
C LEU A 56 3.19 0.53 7.76
N THR A 57 2.84 -0.12 6.65
CA THR A 57 1.61 0.13 5.88
C THR A 57 0.35 0.16 6.74
N PRO A 58 0.04 -0.85 7.59
CA PRO A 58 -1.15 -0.81 8.45
C PRO A 58 -1.15 0.35 9.44
N ILE A 59 0.01 0.75 9.97
CA ILE A 59 0.12 1.88 10.91
C ILE A 59 -0.16 3.20 10.20
N VAL A 60 0.48 3.39 9.04
CA VAL A 60 0.26 4.58 8.21
C VAL A 60 -1.18 4.63 7.73
N SER A 61 -1.77 3.50 7.34
CA SER A 61 -3.17 3.39 6.94
C SER A 61 -4.13 3.80 8.06
N LEU A 62 -3.87 3.39 9.31
CA LEU A 62 -4.66 3.80 10.46
C LEU A 62 -4.58 5.31 10.70
N LEU A 63 -3.37 5.88 10.62
CA LEU A 63 -3.15 7.31 10.78
C LEU A 63 -3.84 8.11 9.67
N LEU A 64 -3.70 7.69 8.42
CA LEU A 64 -4.33 8.34 7.27
C LEU A 64 -5.86 8.21 7.31
N SER A 65 -6.40 7.07 7.75
CA SER A 65 -7.84 6.91 7.94
C SER A 65 -8.39 7.90 8.96
N TYR A 66 -7.73 8.04 10.11
CA TYR A 66 -8.13 9.03 11.11
C TYR A 66 -7.99 10.47 10.60
N LEU A 67 -6.88 10.81 9.93
CA LEU A 67 -6.59 12.17 9.49
C LEU A 67 -7.37 12.63 8.25
N LEU A 68 -7.65 11.73 7.30
CA LEU A 68 -8.27 12.08 6.01
C LEU A 68 -9.78 11.80 5.98
N LEU A 69 -10.24 10.79 6.72
CA LEU A 69 -11.65 10.39 6.73
C LEU A 69 -12.38 10.82 8.02
N ASP A 70 -11.66 11.35 9.03
CA ASP A 70 -12.19 11.66 10.37
C ASP A 70 -12.88 10.45 11.05
N GLU A 71 -12.58 9.24 10.59
CA GLU A 71 -13.12 8.01 11.15
C GLU A 71 -12.30 7.58 12.38
N LEU A 72 -12.97 7.43 13.52
CA LEU A 72 -12.34 6.90 14.73
C LEU A 72 -11.92 5.45 14.47
N PRO A 73 -10.62 5.10 14.62
CA PRO A 73 -10.15 3.74 14.44
C PRO A 73 -10.94 2.79 15.33
N THR A 74 -11.57 1.78 14.74
CA THR A 74 -12.28 0.77 15.52
C THR A 74 -11.33 0.03 16.44
N THR A 75 -11.82 -0.46 17.58
CA THR A 75 -11.01 -1.24 18.54
C THR A 75 -10.31 -2.42 17.87
N LEU A 76 -10.94 -3.02 16.86
CA LEU A 76 -10.37 -4.12 16.06
C LEU A 76 -9.16 -3.66 15.24
N ALA A 77 -9.24 -2.46 14.64
CA ALA A 77 -8.16 -1.90 13.84
C ALA A 77 -6.93 -1.54 14.70
N ILE A 78 -7.16 -1.06 15.92
CA ILE A 78 -6.11 -0.82 16.93
C ILE A 78 -5.42 -2.13 17.31
N ILE A 79 -6.19 -3.20 17.60
CA ILE A 79 -5.64 -4.52 17.92
C ILE A 79 -4.81 -5.07 16.76
N GLY A 80 -5.31 -4.96 15.52
CA GLY A 80 -4.56 -5.36 14.32
C GLY A 80 -3.25 -4.61 14.14
N GLY A 81 -3.24 -3.30 14.42
CA GLY A 81 -2.02 -2.48 14.43
C GLY A 81 -1.00 -2.94 15.46
N ILE A 82 -1.43 -3.23 16.69
CA ILE A 82 -0.58 -3.77 17.76
C ILE A 82 0.02 -5.12 17.36
N ILE A 83 -0.80 -6.05 16.84
CA ILE A 83 -0.33 -7.37 16.41
C ILE A 83 0.71 -7.25 15.30
N THR A 84 0.49 -6.35 14.34
CA THR A 84 1.45 -6.12 13.25
C THR A 84 2.78 -5.61 13.81
N LEU A 85 2.76 -4.60 14.69
CA LEU A 85 3.95 -4.06 15.35
C LEU A 85 4.75 -5.12 16.13
N LEU A 86 4.05 -6.00 16.86
CA LEU A 86 4.68 -7.10 17.58
C LEU A 86 5.37 -8.09 16.62
N GLY A 87 4.73 -8.41 15.50
CA GLY A 87 5.31 -9.26 14.46
C GLY A 87 6.58 -8.68 13.86
N VAL A 88 6.59 -7.37 13.55
CA VAL A 88 7.79 -6.67 13.05
C VAL A 88 8.92 -6.71 14.04
N SER A 89 8.63 -6.35 15.29
CA SER A 89 9.62 -6.33 16.36
C SER A 89 10.28 -7.71 16.51
N LEU A 90 9.46 -8.76 16.52
CA LEU A 90 9.95 -10.13 16.59
C LEU A 90 10.81 -10.51 15.38
N SER A 91 10.36 -10.19 14.16
CA SER A 91 11.11 -10.47 12.93
C SER A 91 12.45 -9.74 12.89
N ASN A 92 12.52 -8.52 13.42
CA ASN A 92 13.77 -7.76 13.52
C ASN A 92 14.72 -8.39 14.56
N PHE A 93 14.20 -8.82 15.71
CA PHE A 93 14.99 -9.51 16.74
C PHE A 93 15.64 -10.80 16.23
N PHE A 94 14.93 -11.59 15.42
CA PHE A 94 15.49 -12.81 14.82
C PHE A 94 16.56 -12.55 13.75
N GLN A 95 16.56 -11.36 13.14
CA GLN A 95 17.54 -11.00 12.14
C GLN A 95 18.87 -10.53 12.75
N ASN A 96 18.83 -10.06 14.00
CA ASN A 96 19.99 -9.57 14.76
C ASN A 96 20.65 -10.67 15.62
N THR A 97 20.25 -11.94 15.51
CA THR A 97 20.84 -13.11 16.18
C THR A 97 21.46 -14.02 15.14
#